data_AF-A0A258HAY5-F1
#
_entry.id   AF-A0A258HAY5-F1
#
_cell.length_a   1.000
_cell.length_b   1.000
_cell.length_c   1.000
_cell.angle_alpha   90.00
_cell.angle_beta   90.00
_cell.angle_gamma   90.00
#
_symmetry.space_group_name_H-M   'P 1'
#
loop_
_entity.id
_entity.type
_entity.pdbx_description
1 polymer ?
#
loop_
_entity_poly.entity_id
_entity_poly.type
_entity_poly.pdbx_seq_one_letter_code
_entity_poly.pdbx_strand_id
1 'polypeptide(L)'
;IPLDDAAAEQLIASVLLVDYDPIYTDAEGAYVNAYGTRDVGLIQAQYDEFFFRSYSPEGVPLTAPRDYLGTPNAQSFLHFGAAPDDIAGEVREQGTVYTESIDGTEAMRVIYSLPQTHPWTTISSTAVGHLVDFFDESLGAPTNQLWQLKEFFTALGLIAFGILLVTVPRALLGTPAFRALATPAAPATALSGRIPAIWFWGGMLVSVLISGISYVWLSQQLPVLGITFNAVPSIVPQGSVFFIAVWAAINGLAAMIIMAGAYLAFAKKGGMSLRDSGVLPGWRAFFHGIGLALTTVVAVYAVVFVLDFLFKTDFRLWVIGVKWFSVDKIGLALFVLPLFLIYFVANSVAINAFNRFTIAGREWVNTAVLAVANSLAPLVLVIAQYSVFAVSGELIPGFGGIFSIWLFPVIVILAVTAIVSRKLYRATGNPYIAGFLNAAIVALVSVSNSLVITY
;
A
#
# COMPACT_ATOMS: atom_id res chain seq x y z
N ILE A 1 -0.41 -28.04 7.60
CA ILE A 1 -0.66 -29.44 7.18
C ILE A 1 0.49 -30.33 7.60
N PRO A 2 1.74 -30.22 7.11
CA PRO A 2 2.82 -31.13 7.54
C PRO A 2 3.08 -31.14 9.06
N LEU A 3 2.99 -29.98 9.72
CA LEU A 3 3.12 -29.87 11.18
C LEU A 3 1.96 -30.53 11.94
N ASP A 4 0.75 -30.50 11.38
CA ASP A 4 -0.43 -31.13 11.96
C ASP A 4 -0.38 -32.64 11.75
N ASP A 5 0.02 -33.10 10.55
CA ASP A 5 0.20 -34.53 10.25
C ASP A 5 1.25 -35.20 11.14
N ALA A 6 2.31 -34.47 11.50
CA ALA A 6 3.36 -34.94 12.41
C ALA A 6 2.97 -34.85 13.90
N ALA A 7 1.87 -34.18 14.24
CA ALA A 7 1.42 -34.06 15.62
C ALA A 7 0.81 -35.39 16.12
N ALA A 8 0.93 -35.64 17.41
CA ALA A 8 0.32 -36.83 18.04
C ALA A 8 -1.22 -36.80 17.95
N GLU A 9 -1.80 -35.61 17.89
CA GLU A 9 -3.22 -35.35 17.70
C GLU A 9 -3.36 -34.33 16.55
N GLN A 10 -4.04 -34.74 15.48
CA GLN A 10 -4.33 -33.89 14.33
C GLN A 10 -5.54 -33.01 14.66
N LEU A 11 -5.38 -31.69 14.57
CA LEU A 11 -6.39 -30.71 14.99
C LEU A 11 -7.09 -30.04 13.81
N ILE A 12 -6.56 -30.16 12.59
CA ILE A 12 -7.11 -29.50 11.41
C ILE A 12 -8.04 -30.47 10.68
N ALA A 13 -9.35 -30.20 10.73
CA ALA A 13 -10.36 -30.98 9.99
C ALA A 13 -10.67 -30.41 8.60
N SER A 14 -10.57 -29.09 8.42
CA SER A 14 -10.95 -28.38 7.19
C SER A 14 -10.00 -27.20 6.91
N VAL A 15 -9.74 -26.92 5.64
CA VAL A 15 -8.80 -25.90 5.17
C VAL A 15 -9.36 -25.17 3.95
N LEU A 16 -9.42 -23.85 4.01
CA LEU A 16 -9.64 -23.03 2.80
C LEU A 16 -8.37 -22.26 2.49
N LEU A 17 -7.75 -22.59 1.37
CA LEU A 17 -6.64 -21.82 0.82
C LEU A 17 -7.19 -20.60 0.10
N VAL A 18 -6.62 -19.42 0.35
CA VAL A 18 -7.05 -18.17 -0.27
C VAL A 18 -5.83 -17.55 -0.92
N ASP A 19 -5.85 -17.50 -2.26
CA ASP A 19 -4.77 -16.98 -3.08
C ASP A 19 -3.39 -17.58 -2.73
N TYR A 20 -3.35 -18.89 -2.53
CA TYR A 20 -2.14 -19.64 -2.21
C TYR A 20 -2.19 -21.01 -2.89
N ASP A 21 -1.11 -21.41 -3.57
CA ASP A 21 -1.02 -22.70 -4.25
C ASP A 21 -1.17 -23.87 -3.25
N PRO A 22 -2.07 -24.84 -3.51
CA PRO A 22 -2.06 -26.11 -2.80
C PRO A 22 -0.71 -26.85 -2.92
N ILE A 23 -0.45 -27.75 -1.95
CA ILE A 23 0.57 -28.78 -2.08
C ILE A 23 0.05 -29.84 -3.07
N TYR A 24 0.69 -29.96 -4.23
CA TYR A 24 0.28 -30.88 -5.29
C TYR A 24 1.11 -32.18 -5.32
N THR A 25 2.40 -32.07 -5.01
CA THR A 25 3.37 -33.17 -5.15
C THR A 25 4.16 -33.40 -3.87
N ASP A 26 4.69 -34.61 -3.72
CA ASP A 26 5.67 -34.96 -2.70
C ASP A 26 7.08 -34.41 -3.04
N ALA A 27 8.08 -34.80 -2.24
CA ALA A 27 9.47 -34.35 -2.42
C ALA A 27 10.12 -34.94 -3.68
N GLU A 28 9.61 -36.06 -4.17
CA GLU A 28 10.04 -36.76 -5.39
C GLU A 28 9.33 -36.23 -6.64
N GLY A 29 8.33 -35.35 -6.48
CA GLY A 29 7.58 -34.73 -7.55
C GLY A 29 6.38 -35.54 -8.04
N ALA A 30 6.01 -36.62 -7.34
CA ALA A 30 4.80 -37.37 -7.64
C ALA A 30 3.57 -36.68 -7.04
N TYR A 31 2.46 -36.68 -7.77
CA TYR A 31 1.18 -36.14 -7.28
C TYR A 31 0.72 -36.94 -6.05
N VAL A 32 0.25 -36.22 -5.03
CA VAL A 32 -0.08 -36.81 -3.73
C VAL A 32 -1.29 -36.15 -3.11
N ASN A 33 -2.09 -36.93 -2.36
CA ASN A 33 -3.10 -36.38 -1.47
C ASN A 33 -2.45 -35.81 -0.20
N ALA A 34 -1.84 -34.63 -0.29
CA ALA A 34 -1.16 -34.01 0.85
C ALA A 34 -2.07 -33.64 2.03
N TYR A 35 -3.40 -33.70 1.84
CA TYR A 35 -4.39 -33.27 2.83
C TYR A 35 -5.15 -34.43 3.48
N GLY A 36 -5.00 -35.65 2.96
CA GLY A 36 -5.66 -36.85 3.47
C GLY A 36 -7.19 -36.69 3.50
N THR A 37 -7.77 -37.03 4.65
CA THR A 37 -9.22 -37.03 4.93
C THR A 37 -9.81 -35.65 5.22
N ARG A 38 -9.03 -34.57 5.15
CA ARG A 38 -9.51 -33.21 5.45
C ARG A 38 -10.35 -32.66 4.31
N ASP A 39 -11.31 -31.81 4.63
CA ASP A 39 -12.02 -30.97 3.67
C ASP A 39 -11.11 -29.83 3.22
N VAL A 40 -10.96 -29.64 1.90
CA VAL A 40 -10.05 -28.61 1.38
C VAL A 40 -10.65 -27.84 0.21
N GLY A 41 -10.73 -26.52 0.38
CA GLY A 41 -11.14 -25.60 -0.66
C GLY A 41 -9.98 -24.72 -1.11
N LEU A 42 -10.13 -24.13 -2.29
CA LEU A 42 -9.24 -23.09 -2.79
C LEU A 42 -10.05 -21.94 -3.36
N ILE A 43 -9.78 -20.71 -2.92
CA ILE A 43 -10.15 -19.49 -3.63
C ILE A 43 -8.93 -19.04 -4.43
N GLN A 44 -9.09 -19.01 -5.75
CA GLN A 44 -8.05 -18.63 -6.68
C GLN A 44 -8.40 -17.30 -7.37
N ALA A 45 -7.54 -16.29 -7.21
CA ALA A 45 -7.54 -15.11 -8.07
C ALA A 45 -7.04 -15.44 -9.48
N GLN A 46 -7.84 -15.18 -10.52
CA GLN A 46 -7.43 -15.34 -11.93
C GLN A 46 -6.33 -14.34 -12.32
N TYR A 47 -6.21 -13.24 -11.59
CA TYR A 47 -5.17 -12.24 -11.76
C TYR A 47 -4.27 -12.20 -10.52
N ASP A 48 -3.77 -13.36 -10.10
CA ASP A 48 -2.86 -13.48 -8.97
C ASP A 48 -1.41 -13.11 -9.33
N GLU A 49 -0.84 -12.17 -8.58
CA GLU A 49 0.51 -11.66 -8.81
C GLU A 49 1.64 -12.66 -8.49
N PHE A 50 1.36 -13.80 -7.83
CA PHE A 50 2.35 -14.65 -7.19
C PHE A 50 2.22 -16.14 -7.53
N PHE A 51 1.00 -16.67 -7.57
CA PHE A 51 0.69 -18.09 -7.54
C PHE A 51 -0.02 -18.57 -8.82
N PHE A 52 -0.38 -19.86 -8.84
CA PHE A 52 -1.27 -20.49 -9.82
C PHE A 52 -0.68 -20.61 -11.23
N ARG A 53 0.64 -20.69 -11.31
CA ARG A 53 1.38 -20.91 -12.55
C ARG A 53 1.92 -22.32 -12.58
N SER A 54 1.89 -22.93 -13.75
CA SER A 54 2.71 -24.11 -14.03
C SER A 54 4.08 -23.68 -14.55
N TYR A 55 5.09 -24.52 -14.32
CA TYR A 55 6.48 -24.23 -14.69
C TYR A 55 7.08 -25.42 -15.44
N SER A 56 7.98 -25.14 -16.38
CA SER A 56 8.83 -26.17 -16.98
C SER A 56 9.84 -26.69 -15.94
N PRO A 57 10.52 -27.83 -16.20
CA PRO A 57 11.61 -28.31 -15.35
C PRO A 57 12.74 -27.28 -15.13
N GLU A 58 12.91 -26.34 -16.06
CA GLU A 58 13.86 -25.23 -15.99
C GLU A 58 13.34 -24.00 -15.23
N GLY A 59 12.11 -24.07 -14.68
CA GLY A 59 11.48 -23.00 -13.92
C GLY A 59 10.87 -21.88 -14.78
N VAL A 60 10.60 -22.14 -16.06
CA VAL A 60 9.96 -21.16 -16.95
C VAL A 60 8.44 -21.23 -16.78
N PRO A 61 7.73 -20.12 -16.51
CA PRO A 61 6.26 -20.11 -16.46
C PRO A 61 5.65 -20.62 -17.78
N LEU A 62 4.73 -21.57 -17.69
CA LEU A 62 4.03 -22.17 -18.83
C LEU A 62 2.58 -21.68 -18.98
N THR A 63 1.94 -21.31 -17.87
CA THR A 63 0.56 -20.84 -17.84
C THR A 63 0.41 -19.52 -17.10
N ALA A 64 -0.59 -18.75 -17.50
CA ALA A 64 -1.06 -17.61 -16.74
C ALA A 64 -1.91 -18.08 -15.54
N PRO A 65 -2.03 -17.30 -14.45
CA PRO A 65 -2.82 -17.67 -13.28
C PRO A 65 -4.29 -17.93 -13.63
N ARG A 66 -4.85 -17.17 -14.57
CA ARG A 66 -6.23 -17.35 -15.07
C ARG A 66 -6.50 -18.73 -15.70
N ASP A 67 -5.44 -19.41 -16.16
CA ASP A 67 -5.55 -20.72 -16.82
C ASP A 67 -5.39 -21.89 -15.82
N TYR A 68 -5.16 -21.58 -14.54
CA TYR A 68 -4.86 -22.54 -13.49
C TYR A 68 -5.82 -23.72 -13.42
N LEU A 69 -7.13 -23.49 -13.55
CA LEU A 69 -8.14 -24.55 -13.46
C LEU A 69 -7.91 -25.68 -14.48
N GLY A 70 -7.36 -25.36 -15.66
CA GLY A 70 -7.03 -26.34 -16.69
C GLY A 70 -5.67 -27.04 -16.50
N THR A 71 -4.92 -26.70 -15.45
CA THR A 71 -3.59 -27.27 -15.22
C THR A 71 -3.66 -28.66 -14.58
N PRO A 72 -2.65 -29.51 -14.81
CA PRO A 72 -2.50 -30.78 -14.11
C PRO A 72 -2.56 -30.66 -12.58
N ASN A 73 -2.00 -29.59 -12.01
CA ASN A 73 -2.02 -29.30 -10.58
C ASN A 73 -3.43 -29.08 -10.04
N ALA A 74 -4.23 -28.23 -10.70
CA ALA A 74 -5.61 -27.97 -10.28
C ALA A 74 -6.49 -29.22 -10.42
N GLN A 75 -6.31 -29.98 -11.50
CA GLN A 75 -7.07 -31.21 -11.72
C GLN A 75 -6.67 -32.28 -10.70
N SER A 76 -5.38 -32.49 -10.45
CA SER A 76 -4.94 -33.41 -9.39
C SER A 76 -5.51 -33.01 -8.02
N PHE A 77 -5.51 -31.72 -7.67
CA PHE A 77 -6.13 -31.24 -6.43
C PHE A 77 -7.62 -31.57 -6.34
N LEU A 78 -8.39 -31.30 -7.41
CA LEU A 78 -9.83 -31.62 -7.46
C LEU A 78 -10.08 -33.14 -7.41
N HIS A 79 -9.14 -33.96 -7.89
CA HIS A 79 -9.15 -35.42 -7.86
C HIS A 79 -8.34 -36.00 -6.69
N PHE A 80 -8.28 -35.30 -5.56
CA PHE A 80 -7.69 -35.81 -4.31
C PHE A 80 -6.27 -36.35 -4.46
N GLY A 81 -5.45 -35.74 -5.31
CA GLY A 81 -4.04 -36.11 -5.52
C GLY A 81 -3.81 -37.16 -6.60
N ALA A 82 -4.83 -37.58 -7.35
CA ALA A 82 -4.65 -38.50 -8.47
C ALA A 82 -3.68 -37.93 -9.51
N ALA A 83 -2.89 -38.82 -10.13
CA ALA A 83 -1.97 -38.39 -11.19
C ALA A 83 -2.79 -37.96 -12.43
N PRO A 84 -2.39 -36.87 -13.11
CA PRO A 84 -3.09 -36.35 -14.29
C PRO A 84 -3.34 -37.39 -15.39
N ASP A 85 -2.41 -38.33 -15.57
CA ASP A 85 -2.52 -39.41 -16.57
C ASP A 85 -3.65 -40.39 -16.24
N ASP A 86 -3.98 -40.58 -14.96
CA ASP A 86 -5.04 -41.47 -14.48
C ASP A 86 -6.44 -40.84 -14.59
N ILE A 87 -6.51 -39.51 -14.72
CA ILE A 87 -7.75 -38.72 -14.73
C ILE A 87 -7.99 -37.99 -16.06
N ALA A 88 -7.18 -38.25 -17.09
CA ALA A 88 -7.19 -37.52 -18.36
C ALA A 88 -8.54 -37.51 -19.12
N GLY A 89 -9.52 -38.32 -18.71
CA GLY A 89 -10.88 -38.37 -19.29
C GLY A 89 -11.95 -37.58 -18.52
N GLU A 90 -11.66 -37.08 -17.32
CA GLU A 90 -12.61 -36.33 -16.48
C GLU A 90 -11.98 -35.00 -16.07
N VAL A 91 -12.51 -33.90 -16.62
CA VAL A 91 -12.10 -32.55 -16.21
C VAL A 91 -13.11 -32.04 -15.19
N ARG A 92 -12.63 -31.72 -14.00
CA ARG A 92 -13.45 -31.13 -12.94
C ARG A 92 -13.47 -29.61 -13.05
N GLU A 93 -14.63 -29.04 -12.73
CA GLU A 93 -14.94 -27.63 -12.90
C GLU A 93 -14.82 -26.86 -11.58
N GLN A 94 -14.69 -25.54 -11.67
CA GLN A 94 -14.75 -24.69 -10.48
C GLN A 94 -16.17 -24.63 -9.89
N GLY A 95 -16.27 -24.28 -8.61
CA GLY A 95 -17.52 -24.07 -7.89
C GLY A 95 -18.32 -25.34 -7.57
N THR A 96 -17.87 -26.50 -8.07
CA THR A 96 -18.45 -27.80 -7.73
C THR A 96 -17.70 -28.42 -6.56
N VAL A 97 -18.43 -28.85 -5.53
CA VAL A 97 -17.89 -29.60 -4.41
C VAL A 97 -17.83 -31.07 -4.80
N TYR A 98 -16.62 -31.61 -4.86
CA TYR A 98 -16.35 -33.01 -5.12
C TYR A 98 -16.06 -33.73 -3.81
N THR A 99 -16.56 -34.95 -3.65
CA THR A 99 -16.38 -35.75 -2.44
C THR A 99 -15.74 -37.10 -2.76
N GLU A 100 -14.85 -37.57 -1.89
CA GLU A 100 -14.26 -38.90 -1.98
C GLU A 100 -14.12 -39.53 -0.59
N SER A 101 -14.34 -40.84 -0.49
CA SER A 101 -14.17 -41.58 0.77
C SER A 101 -12.71 -42.02 0.92
N ILE A 102 -11.96 -41.34 1.78
CA ILE A 102 -10.55 -41.62 2.07
C ILE A 102 -10.47 -42.21 3.48
N ASP A 103 -9.89 -43.41 3.61
CA ASP A 103 -9.78 -44.13 4.88
C ASP A 103 -11.10 -44.24 5.67
N GLY A 104 -12.23 -44.35 4.95
CA GLY A 104 -13.58 -44.45 5.52
C GLY A 104 -14.18 -43.12 6.00
N THR A 105 -13.50 -42.00 5.74
CA THR A 105 -13.98 -40.64 6.01
C THR A 105 -14.28 -39.94 4.69
N GLU A 106 -15.46 -39.33 4.56
CA GLU A 106 -15.77 -38.49 3.41
C GLU A 106 -14.98 -37.18 3.51
N ALA A 107 -14.27 -36.83 2.45
CA ALA A 107 -13.53 -35.57 2.33
C ALA A 107 -14.00 -34.82 1.09
N MET A 108 -14.01 -33.49 1.16
CA MET A 108 -14.43 -32.63 0.06
C MET A 108 -13.30 -31.81 -0.58
N ARG A 109 -13.41 -31.52 -1.89
CA ARG A 109 -12.54 -30.63 -2.66
C ARG A 109 -13.35 -29.65 -3.48
N VAL A 110 -12.95 -28.39 -3.50
CA VAL A 110 -13.55 -27.36 -4.35
C VAL A 110 -12.52 -26.28 -4.72
N ILE A 111 -12.61 -25.77 -5.95
CA ILE A 111 -11.88 -24.57 -6.38
C ILE A 111 -12.91 -23.49 -6.76
N TYR A 112 -12.82 -22.30 -6.19
CA TYR A 112 -13.53 -21.10 -6.62
C TYR A 112 -12.55 -20.18 -7.37
N SER A 113 -12.71 -20.04 -8.69
CA SER A 113 -11.82 -19.22 -9.53
C SER A 113 -12.49 -17.89 -9.86
N LEU A 114 -11.97 -16.80 -9.32
CA LEU A 114 -12.60 -15.48 -9.36
C LEU A 114 -11.83 -14.50 -10.27
N PRO A 115 -12.53 -13.70 -11.11
CA PRO A 115 -11.90 -12.69 -11.98
C PRO A 115 -11.47 -11.45 -11.17
N GLN A 116 -10.51 -11.63 -10.27
CA GLN A 116 -10.00 -10.63 -9.34
C GLN A 116 -8.50 -10.76 -9.17
N THR A 117 -7.89 -9.76 -8.53
CA THR A 117 -6.47 -9.75 -8.19
C THR A 117 -6.23 -10.22 -6.76
N HIS A 118 -4.99 -10.63 -6.46
CA HIS A 118 -4.61 -11.08 -5.12
C HIS A 118 -5.02 -10.10 -4.00
N PRO A 119 -4.71 -8.79 -4.06
CA PRO A 119 -5.12 -7.87 -3.00
C PRO A 119 -6.64 -7.70 -2.92
N TRP A 120 -7.40 -7.91 -4.01
CA TRP A 120 -8.85 -7.73 -4.02
C TRP A 120 -9.59 -8.84 -3.26
N THR A 121 -9.06 -10.07 -3.25
CA THR A 121 -9.70 -11.21 -2.58
C THR A 121 -10.01 -10.93 -1.11
N THR A 122 -9.12 -10.23 -0.42
CA THR A 122 -9.28 -9.85 1.00
C THR A 122 -10.47 -8.92 1.28
N ILE A 123 -11.04 -8.28 0.25
CA ILE A 123 -12.19 -7.37 0.34
C ILE A 123 -13.30 -7.73 -0.68
N SER A 124 -13.23 -8.91 -1.29
CA SER A 124 -14.22 -9.37 -2.27
C SER A 124 -15.42 -9.98 -1.55
N SER A 125 -16.62 -9.42 -1.74
CA SER A 125 -17.86 -9.99 -1.18
C SER A 125 -18.11 -11.42 -1.68
N THR A 126 -17.75 -11.70 -2.93
CA THR A 126 -17.90 -13.02 -3.52
C THR A 126 -16.92 -14.02 -2.90
N ALA A 127 -15.65 -13.65 -2.74
CA ALA A 127 -14.67 -14.52 -2.09
C ALA A 127 -15.04 -14.82 -0.63
N VAL A 128 -15.49 -13.82 0.12
CA VAL A 128 -15.96 -14.02 1.50
C VAL A 128 -17.24 -14.85 1.54
N GLY A 129 -18.14 -14.71 0.55
CA GLY A 129 -19.27 -15.61 0.33
C GLY A 129 -18.83 -17.07 0.25
N HIS A 130 -17.95 -17.39 -0.70
CA HIS A 130 -17.41 -18.74 -0.85
C HIS A 130 -16.66 -19.24 0.39
N LEU A 131 -15.97 -18.36 1.11
CA LEU A 131 -15.34 -18.73 2.38
C LEU A 131 -16.37 -19.18 3.43
N VAL A 132 -17.45 -18.43 3.55
CA VAL A 132 -18.53 -18.74 4.48
C VAL A 132 -19.24 -20.03 4.06
N ASP A 133 -19.59 -20.16 2.78
CA ASP A 133 -20.27 -21.35 2.25
C ASP A 133 -19.43 -22.62 2.47
N PHE A 134 -18.12 -22.56 2.20
CA PHE A 134 -17.19 -23.68 2.41
C PHE A 134 -17.13 -24.12 3.88
N PHE A 135 -17.07 -23.19 4.82
CA PHE A 135 -17.02 -23.54 6.25
C PHE A 135 -18.40 -23.87 6.84
N ASP A 136 -19.50 -23.42 6.23
CA ASP A 136 -20.84 -23.93 6.53
C ASP A 136 -20.95 -25.40 6.12
N GLU A 137 -20.50 -25.74 4.92
CA GLU A 137 -20.55 -27.11 4.40
C GLU A 137 -19.62 -28.07 5.17
N SER A 138 -18.37 -27.68 5.45
CA SER A 138 -17.42 -28.55 6.18
C SER A 138 -17.60 -28.58 7.70
N LEU A 139 -18.05 -27.49 8.33
CA LEU A 139 -18.05 -27.34 9.80
C LEU A 139 -19.37 -26.84 10.40
N GLY A 140 -20.35 -26.40 9.59
CA GLY A 140 -21.61 -25.79 10.08
C GLY A 140 -21.46 -24.36 10.63
N ALA A 141 -20.65 -23.52 9.99
CA ALA A 141 -20.38 -22.14 10.37
C ALA A 141 -21.57 -21.16 10.11
N PRO A 142 -21.72 -20.09 10.91
CA PRO A 142 -22.77 -19.08 10.70
C PRO A 142 -22.56 -18.22 9.45
N THR A 143 -23.64 -17.89 8.72
CA THR A 143 -23.60 -17.32 7.36
C THR A 143 -23.82 -15.80 7.24
N ASN A 144 -24.08 -15.08 8.34
CA ASN A 144 -24.43 -13.66 8.27
C ASN A 144 -23.20 -12.72 8.17
N GLN A 145 -23.10 -11.96 7.07
CA GLN A 145 -21.96 -11.08 6.79
C GLN A 145 -22.24 -9.60 7.10
N LEU A 146 -21.76 -9.09 8.24
CA LEU A 146 -21.83 -7.66 8.60
C LEU A 146 -20.59 -6.85 8.21
N TRP A 147 -19.56 -7.50 7.70
CA TRP A 147 -18.23 -6.90 7.55
C TRP A 147 -18.18 -5.79 6.48
N GLN A 148 -19.00 -5.84 5.43
CA GLN A 148 -19.11 -4.76 4.42
C GLN A 148 -19.62 -3.44 5.05
N LEU A 149 -20.59 -3.54 5.98
CA LEU A 149 -21.07 -2.39 6.73
C LEU A 149 -19.97 -1.85 7.66
N LYS A 150 -19.22 -2.75 8.31
CA LYS A 150 -18.03 -2.37 9.10
C LYS A 150 -17.02 -1.63 8.23
N GLU A 151 -16.68 -2.16 7.06
CA GLU A 151 -15.71 -1.59 6.12
C GLU A 151 -16.13 -0.20 5.64
N PHE A 152 -17.42 0.00 5.35
CA PHE A 152 -17.96 1.32 5.04
C PHE A 152 -17.72 2.34 6.17
N PHE A 153 -18.02 1.97 7.42
CA PHE A 153 -17.81 2.87 8.55
C PHE A 153 -16.33 3.09 8.90
N THR A 154 -15.48 2.08 8.74
CA THR A 154 -14.02 2.26 8.90
C THR A 154 -13.46 3.15 7.80
N ALA A 155 -14.01 3.12 6.58
CA ALA A 155 -13.64 4.00 5.48
C ALA A 155 -14.06 5.45 5.74
N LEU A 156 -15.27 5.67 6.28
CA LEU A 156 -15.68 7.00 6.77
C LEU A 156 -14.74 7.50 7.89
N GLY A 157 -14.34 6.61 8.79
CA GLY A 157 -13.34 6.89 9.81
C GLY A 157 -11.99 7.29 9.23
N LEU A 158 -11.55 6.67 8.12
CA LEU A 158 -10.32 7.02 7.43
C LEU A 158 -10.38 8.43 6.80
N ILE A 159 -11.53 8.80 6.23
CA ILE A 159 -11.78 10.17 5.77
C ILE A 159 -11.72 11.15 6.95
N ALA A 160 -12.38 10.81 8.07
CA ALA A 160 -12.36 11.64 9.28
C ALA A 160 -10.94 11.80 9.82
N PHE A 161 -10.11 10.75 9.80
CA PHE A 161 -8.70 10.82 10.18
C PHE A 161 -7.94 11.82 9.31
N GLY A 162 -8.11 11.78 7.98
CA GLY A 162 -7.53 12.77 7.08
C GLY A 162 -7.96 14.22 7.38
N ILE A 163 -9.22 14.42 7.80
CA ILE A 163 -9.73 15.72 8.27
C ILE A 163 -9.05 16.14 9.58
N LEU A 164 -8.86 15.21 10.53
CA LEU A 164 -8.20 15.47 11.81
C LEU A 164 -6.75 15.96 11.63
N LEU A 165 -6.02 15.45 10.62
CA LEU A 165 -4.68 15.93 10.27
C LEU A 165 -4.65 17.42 9.89
N VAL A 166 -5.81 18.01 9.55
CA VAL A 166 -5.93 19.45 9.25
C VAL A 166 -6.58 20.20 10.42
N THR A 167 -7.64 19.67 11.02
CA THR A 167 -8.43 20.40 12.02
C THR A 167 -7.73 20.47 13.38
N VAL A 168 -7.08 19.39 13.83
CA VAL A 168 -6.34 19.36 15.09
C VAL A 168 -5.22 20.39 15.14
N PRO A 169 -4.26 20.43 14.20
CA PRO A 169 -3.20 21.45 14.26
C PRO A 169 -3.76 22.86 14.12
N ARG A 170 -4.82 23.07 13.34
CA ARG A 170 -5.47 24.39 13.24
C ARG A 170 -6.17 24.81 14.53
N ALA A 171 -6.76 23.89 15.27
CA ALA A 171 -7.32 24.16 16.60
C ALA A 171 -6.20 24.49 17.60
N LEU A 172 -5.09 23.73 17.55
CA LEU A 172 -3.91 23.97 18.39
C LEU A 172 -3.30 25.36 18.14
N LEU A 173 -3.32 25.89 16.91
CA LEU A 173 -2.90 27.27 16.61
C LEU A 173 -3.73 28.33 17.36
N GLY A 174 -4.94 28.02 17.83
CA GLY A 174 -5.74 28.91 18.68
C GLY A 174 -5.27 28.96 20.14
N THR A 175 -4.39 28.06 20.56
CA THR A 175 -3.92 27.96 21.95
C THR A 175 -2.72 28.87 22.22
N PRO A 176 -2.49 29.30 23.49
CA PRO A 176 -1.31 30.06 23.87
C PRO A 176 0.01 29.40 23.48
N ALA A 177 0.07 28.07 23.51
CA ALA A 177 1.24 27.30 23.15
C ALA A 177 1.66 27.57 21.70
N PHE A 178 0.74 27.45 20.73
CA PHE A 178 1.08 27.48 19.31
C PHE A 178 0.64 28.74 18.55
N ARG A 179 -0.05 29.69 19.18
CA ARG A 179 -0.56 30.91 18.49
C ARG A 179 0.49 31.73 17.76
N ALA A 180 1.75 31.67 18.21
CA ALA A 180 2.86 32.35 17.54
C ALA A 180 3.18 31.77 16.14
N LEU A 181 2.68 30.57 15.81
CA LEU A 181 2.81 29.95 14.48
C LEU A 181 1.65 30.28 13.55
N ALA A 182 0.59 30.96 14.05
CA ALA A 182 -0.58 31.34 13.26
C ALA A 182 -0.26 32.58 12.40
N THR A 183 0.59 32.37 11.39
CA THR A 183 1.04 33.41 10.46
C THR A 183 0.52 33.07 9.05
N PRO A 184 -0.70 33.49 8.67
CA PRO A 184 -1.29 33.10 7.40
C PRO A 184 -0.40 33.46 6.22
N ALA A 185 -0.25 32.53 5.27
CA ALA A 185 0.54 32.78 4.07
C ALA A 185 -0.11 33.90 3.23
N ALA A 186 0.70 34.74 2.58
CA ALA A 186 0.22 35.77 1.67
C ALA A 186 -0.70 35.18 0.58
N PRO A 187 -1.63 35.95 -0.02
CA PRO A 187 -2.47 35.43 -1.11
C PRO A 187 -1.63 34.85 -2.26
N ALA A 188 -2.06 33.71 -2.82
CA ALA A 188 -1.41 33.15 -3.99
C ALA A 188 -1.63 34.06 -5.21
N THR A 189 -0.62 34.19 -6.06
CA THR A 189 -0.70 34.98 -7.30
C THR A 189 -0.96 34.09 -8.51
N ALA A 190 -1.40 34.68 -9.62
CA ALA A 190 -1.53 33.95 -10.88
C ALA A 190 -0.18 33.44 -11.38
N LEU A 191 -0.18 32.27 -12.02
CA LEU A 191 0.98 31.79 -12.76
C LEU A 191 1.15 32.67 -14.00
N SER A 192 2.08 33.63 -13.93
CA SER A 192 2.30 34.63 -14.98
C SER A 192 3.71 34.51 -15.59
N GLY A 193 3.78 34.61 -16.91
CA GLY A 193 5.05 34.60 -17.65
C GLY A 193 5.45 33.20 -18.12
N ARG A 194 6.17 33.16 -19.25
CA ARG A 194 6.55 31.91 -19.92
C ARG A 194 7.53 31.07 -19.09
N ILE A 195 8.54 31.70 -18.49
CA ILE A 195 9.58 30.99 -17.73
C ILE A 195 9.01 30.32 -16.47
N PRO A 196 8.25 31.00 -15.58
CA PRO A 196 7.61 30.33 -14.44
C PRO A 196 6.67 29.19 -14.86
N ALA A 197 5.92 29.36 -15.96
CA ALA A 197 5.05 28.31 -16.47
C ALA A 197 5.81 27.06 -16.94
N ILE A 198 6.95 27.24 -17.62
CA ILE A 198 7.83 26.13 -18.03
C ILE A 198 8.35 25.40 -16.80
N TRP A 199 8.80 26.10 -15.76
CA TRP A 199 9.30 25.45 -14.54
C TRP A 199 8.20 24.76 -13.74
N PHE A 200 7.02 25.36 -13.67
CA PHE A 200 5.87 24.75 -12.99
C PHE A 200 5.44 23.45 -13.68
N TRP A 201 5.14 23.49 -14.99
CA TRP A 201 4.66 22.32 -15.72
C TRP A 201 5.78 21.32 -16.04
N GLY A 202 6.91 21.82 -16.53
CA GLY A 202 8.08 21.00 -16.86
C GLY A 202 8.72 20.37 -15.63
N GLY A 203 8.88 21.12 -14.53
CA GLY A 203 9.39 20.58 -13.27
C GLY A 203 8.47 19.51 -12.68
N MET A 204 7.15 19.70 -12.80
CA MET A 204 6.16 18.70 -12.40
C MET A 204 6.24 17.44 -13.28
N LEU A 205 6.30 17.58 -14.60
CA LEU A 205 6.46 16.45 -15.52
C LEU A 205 7.76 15.68 -15.24
N VAL A 206 8.88 16.38 -15.09
CA VAL A 206 10.18 15.78 -14.75
C VAL A 206 10.11 15.05 -13.41
N SER A 207 9.44 15.61 -12.40
CA SER A 207 9.25 14.95 -11.11
C SER A 207 8.44 13.65 -11.23
N VAL A 208 7.37 13.66 -12.02
CA VAL A 208 6.56 12.45 -12.30
C VAL A 208 7.40 11.39 -13.02
N LEU A 209 8.17 11.78 -14.03
CA LEU A 209 9.04 10.86 -14.76
C LEU A 209 10.13 10.26 -13.85
N ILE A 210 10.81 11.09 -13.05
CA ILE A 210 11.80 10.62 -12.07
C ILE A 210 11.16 9.64 -11.08
N SER A 211 9.96 9.96 -10.58
CA SER A 211 9.24 9.12 -9.63
C SER A 211 8.92 7.74 -10.19
N GLY A 212 8.34 7.68 -11.40
CA GLY A 212 8.02 6.42 -12.07
C GLY A 212 9.27 5.61 -12.45
N ILE A 213 10.25 6.26 -13.10
CA ILE A 213 11.50 5.60 -13.54
C ILE A 213 12.28 5.09 -12.34
N SER A 214 12.44 5.90 -11.28
CA SER A 214 13.18 5.48 -10.08
C SER A 214 12.48 4.35 -9.35
N TYR A 215 11.14 4.28 -9.33
CA TYR A 215 10.41 3.18 -8.70
C TYR A 215 10.70 1.85 -9.41
N VAL A 216 10.52 1.83 -10.74
CA VAL A 216 10.75 0.64 -11.56
C VAL A 216 12.22 0.24 -11.51
N TRP A 217 13.14 1.20 -11.66
CA TRP A 217 14.57 0.95 -11.54
C TRP A 217 14.93 0.35 -10.17
N LEU A 218 14.43 0.92 -9.07
CA LEU A 218 14.71 0.45 -7.71
C LEU A 218 14.18 -0.97 -7.49
N SER A 219 13.00 -1.29 -8.04
CA SER A 219 12.39 -2.63 -7.99
C SER A 219 13.19 -3.73 -8.72
N GLN A 220 14.23 -3.35 -9.47
CA GLN A 220 15.09 -4.27 -10.22
C GLN A 220 16.52 -4.34 -9.64
N GLN A 221 16.83 -3.57 -8.58
CA GLN A 221 18.19 -3.54 -8.01
C GLN A 221 18.41 -4.67 -7.00
N LEU A 222 19.19 -5.69 -7.37
CA LEU A 222 19.48 -6.86 -6.52
C LEU A 222 19.88 -6.53 -5.06
N PRO A 223 20.76 -5.55 -4.76
CA PRO A 223 21.08 -5.21 -3.37
C PRO A 223 19.88 -4.72 -2.57
N VAL A 224 18.98 -3.96 -3.21
CA VAL A 224 17.76 -3.45 -2.58
C VAL A 224 16.75 -4.58 -2.41
N LEU A 225 16.63 -5.47 -3.39
CA LEU A 225 15.77 -6.64 -3.32
C LEU A 225 16.18 -7.60 -2.21
N GLY A 226 17.48 -7.84 -2.04
CA GLY A 226 18.02 -8.68 -0.98
C GLY A 226 17.59 -8.19 0.42
N ILE A 227 17.61 -6.87 0.64
CA ILE A 227 17.14 -6.25 1.88
C ILE A 227 15.61 -6.29 1.96
N THR A 228 14.92 -5.95 0.87
CA THR A 228 13.46 -5.83 0.82
C THR A 228 12.76 -7.15 1.13
N PHE A 229 13.31 -8.26 0.63
CA PHE A 229 12.79 -9.62 0.84
C PHE A 229 13.60 -10.42 1.85
N ASN A 230 14.58 -9.80 2.53
CA ASN A 230 15.36 -10.41 3.60
C ASN A 230 16.13 -11.66 3.15
N ALA A 231 16.48 -11.71 1.86
CA ALA A 231 17.35 -12.72 1.28
C ALA A 231 18.82 -12.52 1.67
N VAL A 232 19.16 -11.38 2.29
CA VAL A 232 20.46 -11.13 2.92
C VAL A 232 20.28 -10.60 4.34
N PRO A 233 21.17 -10.93 5.30
CA PRO A 233 21.15 -10.33 6.63
C PRO A 233 21.25 -8.80 6.54
N SER A 234 20.36 -8.09 7.22
CA SER A 234 20.39 -6.64 7.26
C SER A 234 19.84 -6.10 8.58
N ILE A 235 20.16 -4.86 8.92
CA ILE A 235 19.60 -4.16 10.08
C ILE A 235 18.17 -3.63 9.81
N VAL A 236 17.61 -3.88 8.62
CA VAL A 236 16.31 -3.36 8.21
C VAL A 236 15.22 -4.31 8.71
N PRO A 237 14.37 -3.88 9.65
CA PRO A 237 13.38 -4.76 10.28
C PRO A 237 12.13 -4.99 9.41
N GLN A 238 11.87 -4.10 8.44
CA GLN A 238 10.71 -4.13 7.55
C GLN A 238 11.12 -3.73 6.13
N GLY A 239 11.44 -4.73 5.29
CA GLY A 239 11.96 -4.52 3.95
C GLY A 239 11.01 -3.74 3.02
N SER A 240 9.71 -4.01 3.06
CA SER A 240 8.72 -3.30 2.23
C SER A 240 8.62 -1.81 2.55
N VAL A 241 8.56 -1.45 3.85
CA VAL A 241 8.51 -0.05 4.28
C VAL A 241 9.82 0.67 3.94
N PHE A 242 10.95 -0.01 4.12
CA PHE A 242 12.26 0.52 3.74
C PHE A 242 12.35 0.80 2.24
N PHE A 243 11.87 -0.09 1.38
CA PHE A 243 11.82 0.12 -0.07
C PHE A 243 11.08 1.41 -0.44
N ILE A 244 9.86 1.58 0.10
CA ILE A 244 9.05 2.79 -0.12
C ILE A 244 9.74 4.03 0.44
N ALA A 245 10.39 3.94 1.60
CA ALA A 245 11.11 5.04 2.21
C ALA A 245 12.33 5.47 1.39
N VAL A 246 13.10 4.52 0.84
CA VAL A 246 14.23 4.79 -0.06
C VAL A 246 13.74 5.48 -1.34
N TRP A 247 12.69 4.96 -1.96
CA TRP A 247 12.08 5.60 -3.13
C TRP A 247 11.60 7.02 -2.81
N ALA A 248 10.94 7.22 -1.66
CA ALA A 248 10.53 8.55 -1.21
C ALA A 248 11.75 9.48 -1.09
N ALA A 249 12.84 9.05 -0.47
CA ALA A 249 14.06 9.84 -0.32
C ALA A 249 14.67 10.24 -1.67
N ILE A 250 14.73 9.32 -2.65
CA ILE A 250 15.19 9.63 -4.02
C ILE A 250 14.34 10.77 -4.63
N ASN A 251 13.01 10.68 -4.49
CA ASN A 251 12.10 11.72 -4.97
C ASN A 251 12.26 13.05 -4.23
N GLY A 252 12.51 13.01 -2.92
CA GLY A 252 12.79 14.22 -2.13
C GLY A 252 14.08 14.91 -2.55
N LEU A 253 15.15 14.15 -2.79
CA LEU A 253 16.42 14.67 -3.32
C LEU A 253 16.22 15.30 -4.71
N ALA A 254 15.51 14.62 -5.60
CA ALA A 254 15.19 15.15 -6.92
C ALA A 254 14.37 16.46 -6.85
N ALA A 255 13.35 16.52 -5.98
CA ALA A 255 12.56 17.73 -5.76
C ALA A 255 13.43 18.89 -5.24
N MET A 256 14.37 18.63 -4.33
CA MET A 256 15.31 19.65 -3.86
C MET A 256 16.22 20.18 -4.98
N ILE A 257 16.72 19.31 -5.86
CA ILE A 257 17.53 19.71 -7.02
C ILE A 257 16.70 20.56 -7.99
N ILE A 258 15.46 20.15 -8.30
CA ILE A 258 14.57 20.90 -9.18
C ILE A 258 14.24 22.28 -8.59
N MET A 259 13.93 22.36 -7.30
CA MET A 259 13.68 23.63 -6.62
C MET A 259 14.93 24.53 -6.60
N ALA A 260 16.12 23.98 -6.34
CA ALA A 260 17.36 24.75 -6.40
C ALA A 260 17.62 25.30 -7.80
N GLY A 261 17.41 24.48 -8.84
CA GLY A 261 17.48 24.89 -10.25
C GLY A 261 16.50 26.01 -10.56
N ALA A 262 15.23 25.85 -10.19
CA ALA A 262 14.19 26.87 -10.37
C ALA A 262 14.53 28.19 -9.65
N TYR A 263 15.04 28.10 -8.40
CA TYR A 263 15.42 29.26 -7.61
C TYR A 263 16.54 30.07 -8.28
N LEU A 264 17.61 29.38 -8.69
CA LEU A 264 18.78 30.00 -9.31
C LEU A 264 18.48 30.52 -10.72
N ALA A 265 17.65 29.79 -11.49
CA ALA A 265 17.35 30.14 -12.88
C ALA A 265 16.43 31.36 -12.99
N PHE A 266 15.35 31.41 -12.20
CA PHE A 266 14.35 32.49 -12.34
C PHE A 266 13.75 33.01 -11.04
N ALA A 267 13.49 32.16 -10.02
CA ALA A 267 12.70 32.62 -8.88
C ALA A 267 13.40 33.74 -8.09
N LYS A 268 14.72 33.64 -7.91
CA LYS A 268 15.54 34.68 -7.27
C LYS A 268 15.50 36.00 -8.06
N LYS A 269 15.68 35.94 -9.39
CA LYS A 269 15.62 37.13 -10.27
C LYS A 269 14.22 37.73 -10.36
N GLY A 270 13.19 36.89 -10.21
CA GLY A 270 11.77 37.26 -10.16
C GLY A 270 11.30 37.79 -8.80
N GLY A 271 12.20 38.00 -7.83
CA GLY A 271 11.88 38.61 -6.54
C GLY A 271 11.37 37.64 -5.48
N MET A 272 11.49 36.32 -5.66
CA MET A 272 11.11 35.35 -4.62
C MET A 272 11.98 35.52 -3.38
N SER A 273 11.33 35.85 -2.26
CA SER A 273 11.91 35.84 -0.92
C SER A 273 11.70 34.49 -0.26
N LEU A 274 12.79 33.79 0.08
CA LEU A 274 12.74 32.52 0.82
C LEU A 274 12.21 32.70 2.25
N ARG A 275 12.32 33.90 2.80
CA ARG A 275 11.80 34.21 4.13
C ARG A 275 10.28 34.39 4.09
N ASP A 276 9.77 35.12 3.11
CA ASP A 276 8.33 35.39 2.97
C ASP A 276 7.55 34.15 2.49
N SER A 277 8.21 33.25 1.76
CA SER A 277 7.67 31.92 1.41
C SER A 277 7.80 30.89 2.53
N GLY A 278 8.34 31.27 3.69
CA GLY A 278 8.48 30.39 4.84
C GLY A 278 9.52 29.29 4.71
N VAL A 279 10.31 29.26 3.63
CA VAL A 279 11.44 28.33 3.46
C VAL A 279 12.54 28.62 4.50
N LEU A 280 12.69 29.88 4.89
CA LEU A 280 13.58 30.29 5.98
C LEU A 280 12.77 30.95 7.11
N PRO A 281 11.99 30.18 7.89
CA PRO A 281 11.08 30.72 8.90
C PRO A 281 11.80 31.17 10.18
N GLY A 282 13.11 30.87 10.30
CA GLY A 282 13.91 31.06 11.50
C GLY A 282 13.79 29.91 12.49
N TRP A 283 14.82 29.70 13.31
CA TRP A 283 14.94 28.53 14.19
C TRP A 283 13.77 28.36 15.15
N ARG A 284 13.30 29.46 15.76
CA ARG A 284 12.18 29.42 16.70
C ARG A 284 10.90 28.88 16.04
N ALA A 285 10.51 29.43 14.89
CA ALA A 285 9.30 28.99 14.19
C ALA A 285 9.46 27.58 13.57
N PHE A 286 10.67 27.22 13.16
CA PHE A 286 11.00 25.88 12.68
C PHE A 286 10.79 24.82 13.77
N PHE A 287 11.50 24.90 14.90
CA PHE A 287 11.40 23.90 15.97
C PHE A 287 10.03 23.92 16.67
N HIS A 288 9.44 25.10 16.84
CA HIS A 288 8.08 25.20 17.38
C HIS A 288 7.05 24.56 16.44
N GLY A 289 7.24 24.70 15.12
CA GLY A 289 6.43 24.01 14.12
C GLY A 289 6.55 22.49 14.17
N ILE A 290 7.75 21.96 14.42
CA ILE A 290 7.94 20.52 14.68
C ILE A 290 7.15 20.09 15.93
N GLY A 291 7.20 20.89 16.99
CA GLY A 291 6.39 20.65 18.20
C GLY A 291 4.89 20.56 17.91
N LEU A 292 4.35 21.44 17.07
CA LEU A 292 2.95 21.38 16.63
C LEU A 292 2.65 20.09 15.85
N ALA A 293 3.54 19.71 14.92
CA ALA A 293 3.39 18.49 14.13
C ALA A 293 3.37 17.24 15.02
N LEU A 294 4.32 17.09 15.95
CA LEU A 294 4.40 15.95 16.86
C LEU A 294 3.21 15.91 17.84
N THR A 295 2.80 17.06 18.37
CA THR A 295 1.59 17.15 19.22
C THR A 295 0.35 16.70 18.46
N THR A 296 0.26 17.05 17.18
CA THR A 296 -0.83 16.61 16.30
C THR A 296 -0.79 15.10 16.10
N VAL A 297 0.37 14.51 15.81
CA VAL A 297 0.54 13.04 15.66
C VAL A 297 0.03 12.33 16.91
N VAL A 298 0.47 12.76 18.10
CA VAL A 298 0.04 12.18 19.38
C VAL A 298 -1.47 12.31 19.57
N ALA A 299 -2.04 13.50 19.31
CA ALA A 299 -3.46 13.74 19.48
C ALA A 299 -4.34 12.89 18.55
N VAL A 300 -3.97 12.75 17.27
CA VAL A 300 -4.76 11.93 16.34
C VAL A 300 -4.60 10.43 16.62
N TYR A 301 -3.42 9.96 17.03
CA TYR A 301 -3.24 8.57 17.44
C TYR A 301 -3.87 8.25 18.80
N ALA A 302 -4.05 9.24 19.68
CA ALA A 302 -4.85 9.06 20.89
C ALA A 302 -6.32 8.75 20.53
N VAL A 303 -6.86 9.36 19.47
CA VAL A 303 -8.20 9.00 18.96
C VAL A 303 -8.21 7.57 18.44
N VAL A 304 -7.22 7.18 17.63
CA VAL A 304 -7.08 5.80 17.12
C VAL A 304 -7.01 4.79 18.28
N PHE A 305 -6.19 5.09 19.30
CA PHE A 305 -6.07 4.27 20.51
C PHE A 305 -7.39 4.13 21.25
N VAL A 306 -8.11 5.22 21.48
CA VAL A 306 -9.40 5.18 22.20
C VAL A 306 -10.42 4.31 21.46
N LEU A 307 -10.46 4.38 20.12
CA LEU A 307 -11.38 3.56 19.32
C LEU A 307 -10.98 2.08 19.32
N ASP A 308 -9.69 1.76 19.22
CA ASP A 308 -9.20 0.38 19.33
C ASP A 308 -9.45 -0.18 20.75
N PHE A 309 -9.19 0.61 21.78
CA PHE A 309 -9.36 0.22 23.16
C PHE A 309 -10.83 -0.06 23.50
N LEU A 310 -11.74 0.86 23.16
CA LEU A 310 -13.15 0.78 23.53
C LEU A 310 -13.98 -0.11 22.58
N PHE A 311 -13.68 -0.07 21.27
CA PHE A 311 -14.55 -0.68 20.24
C PHE A 311 -13.85 -1.74 19.39
N LYS A 312 -12.55 -2.00 19.60
CA LYS A 312 -11.76 -2.97 18.81
C LYS A 312 -11.87 -2.71 17.31
N THR A 313 -11.85 -1.42 16.95
CA THR A 313 -11.96 -0.94 15.58
C THR A 313 -10.89 0.09 15.29
N ASP A 314 -10.69 0.36 14.01
CA ASP A 314 -9.75 1.34 13.51
C ASP A 314 -10.27 2.01 12.23
N PHE A 315 -9.43 2.78 11.56
CA PHE A 315 -9.78 3.47 10.32
C PHE A 315 -9.14 2.76 9.14
N ARG A 316 -9.94 2.17 8.26
CA ARG A 316 -9.39 1.40 7.13
C ARG A 316 -10.32 1.38 5.93
N LEU A 317 -9.69 1.22 4.77
CA LEU A 317 -10.32 0.80 3.54
C LEU A 317 -9.30 -0.05 2.76
N TRP A 318 -9.63 -1.31 2.50
CA TRP A 318 -8.83 -2.23 1.69
C TRP A 318 -7.38 -2.34 2.21
N VAL A 319 -6.40 -1.90 1.42
CA VAL A 319 -4.96 -1.96 1.74
C VAL A 319 -4.46 -0.77 2.59
N ILE A 320 -5.33 0.17 2.95
CA ILE A 320 -4.97 1.31 3.81
C ILE A 320 -5.61 1.12 5.18
N GLY A 321 -4.78 1.04 6.23
CA GLY A 321 -5.25 0.99 7.61
C GLY A 321 -4.50 1.96 8.52
N VAL A 322 -5.21 2.74 9.31
CA VAL A 322 -4.69 3.54 10.42
C VAL A 322 -5.17 2.90 11.70
N LYS A 323 -4.36 1.97 12.21
CA LYS A 323 -4.66 1.16 13.40
C LYS A 323 -3.76 1.52 14.57
N TRP A 324 -4.21 1.15 15.76
CA TRP A 324 -3.36 1.19 16.94
C TRP A 324 -2.22 0.18 16.82
N PHE A 325 -1.13 0.43 17.54
CA PHE A 325 0.10 -0.34 17.42
C PHE A 325 0.78 -0.57 18.77
N SER A 326 1.58 -1.64 18.83
CA SER A 326 2.48 -1.92 19.94
C SER A 326 3.69 -0.97 19.94
N VAL A 327 4.30 -0.77 21.12
CA VAL A 327 5.33 0.27 21.35
C VAL A 327 6.56 0.11 20.46
N ASP A 328 6.89 -1.10 20.02
CA ASP A 328 7.98 -1.37 19.07
C ASP A 328 7.83 -0.58 17.76
N LYS A 329 6.59 -0.32 17.31
CA LYS A 329 6.33 0.43 16.07
C LYS A 329 6.85 1.86 16.13
N ILE A 330 7.02 2.45 17.31
CA ILE A 330 7.65 3.77 17.45
C ILE A 330 9.11 3.70 17.01
N GLY A 331 9.86 2.68 17.47
CA GLY A 331 11.25 2.46 17.07
C GLY A 331 11.39 2.18 15.58
N LEU A 332 10.50 1.34 15.02
CA LEU A 332 10.46 1.05 13.59
C LEU A 332 10.16 2.29 12.76
N ALA A 333 9.21 3.12 13.19
CA ALA A 333 8.90 4.38 12.51
C ALA A 333 10.10 5.32 12.53
N LEU A 334 10.78 5.46 13.68
CA LEU A 334 11.99 6.29 13.80
C LEU A 334 13.13 5.81 12.89
N PHE A 335 13.23 4.51 12.62
CA PHE A 335 14.22 3.95 11.71
C PHE A 335 14.05 4.45 10.26
N VAL A 336 12.81 4.47 9.74
CA VAL A 336 12.50 4.92 8.36
C VAL A 336 12.18 6.41 8.26
N LEU A 337 11.89 7.08 9.38
CA LEU A 337 11.48 8.49 9.42
C LEU A 337 12.47 9.44 8.72
N PRO A 338 13.81 9.31 8.85
CA PRO A 338 14.74 10.19 8.14
C PRO A 338 14.56 10.17 6.62
N LEU A 339 14.31 9.00 6.04
CA LEU A 339 14.09 8.84 4.60
C LEU A 339 12.77 9.48 4.17
N PHE A 340 11.70 9.28 4.95
CA PHE A 340 10.42 9.95 4.72
C PHE A 340 10.51 11.47 4.90
N LEU A 341 11.32 11.97 5.84
CA LEU A 341 11.52 13.40 6.04
C LEU A 341 12.16 14.06 4.82
N ILE A 342 13.15 13.41 4.18
CA ILE A 342 13.75 13.90 2.93
C ILE A 342 12.66 14.19 1.89
N TYR A 343 11.71 13.27 1.73
CA TYR A 343 10.58 13.45 0.82
C TYR A 343 9.57 14.49 1.30
N PHE A 344 8.91 14.26 2.44
CA PHE A 344 7.73 15.03 2.82
C PHE A 344 8.07 16.48 3.16
N VAL A 345 9.28 16.77 3.67
CA VAL A 345 9.73 18.15 3.85
C VAL A 345 9.98 18.82 2.49
N ALA A 346 10.74 18.18 1.60
CA ALA A 346 11.01 18.73 0.26
C ALA A 346 9.71 18.93 -0.53
N ASN A 347 8.81 17.95 -0.50
CA ASN A 347 7.50 18.01 -1.16
C ASN A 347 6.62 19.13 -0.59
N SER A 348 6.56 19.27 0.74
CA SER A 348 5.80 20.35 1.37
C SER A 348 6.34 21.73 1.00
N VAL A 349 7.68 21.89 0.92
CA VAL A 349 8.30 23.12 0.42
C VAL A 349 7.99 23.34 -1.07
N ALA A 350 8.09 22.31 -1.90
CA ALA A 350 7.80 22.40 -3.32
C ALA A 350 6.37 22.85 -3.59
N ILE A 351 5.38 22.20 -2.96
CA ILE A 351 3.95 22.54 -3.10
C ILE A 351 3.67 23.99 -2.69
N ASN A 352 4.24 24.42 -1.56
CA ASN A 352 3.79 25.63 -0.89
C ASN A 352 4.61 26.88 -1.18
N ALA A 353 5.92 26.73 -1.36
CA ALA A 353 6.82 27.85 -1.62
C ALA A 353 7.08 28.03 -3.12
N PHE A 354 7.26 26.93 -3.88
CA PHE A 354 7.64 27.00 -5.30
C PHE A 354 6.48 26.87 -6.28
N ASN A 355 5.46 26.07 -5.93
CA ASN A 355 4.38 25.70 -6.84
C ASN A 355 3.02 26.29 -6.43
N ARG A 356 3.00 27.31 -5.57
CA ARG A 356 1.78 27.95 -5.09
C ARG A 356 1.33 29.09 -6.00
N PHE A 357 0.38 28.79 -6.88
CA PHE A 357 -0.23 29.76 -7.79
C PHE A 357 -1.75 29.62 -7.81
N THR A 358 -2.44 30.61 -8.34
CA THR A 358 -3.85 30.44 -8.76
C THR A 358 -3.90 29.95 -10.21
N ILE A 359 -4.68 28.90 -10.46
CA ILE A 359 -5.00 28.42 -11.82
C ILE A 359 -6.47 28.77 -12.09
N ALA A 360 -6.75 29.43 -13.22
CA ALA A 360 -8.08 29.98 -13.51
C ALA A 360 -8.66 30.81 -12.34
N GLY A 361 -7.80 31.61 -11.69
CA GLY A 361 -8.17 32.45 -10.54
C GLY A 361 -8.43 31.69 -9.23
N ARG A 362 -8.18 30.37 -9.17
CA ARG A 362 -8.52 29.52 -8.02
C ARG A 362 -7.30 28.77 -7.49
N GLU A 363 -6.96 28.98 -6.21
CA GLU A 363 -5.84 28.26 -5.55
C GLU A 363 -6.16 26.78 -5.30
N TRP A 364 -7.44 26.42 -5.09
CA TRP A 364 -7.81 25.02 -4.89
C TRP A 364 -7.59 24.18 -6.15
N VAL A 365 -7.71 24.78 -7.34
CA VAL A 365 -7.41 24.10 -8.62
C VAL A 365 -5.93 23.75 -8.70
N ASN A 366 -5.04 24.66 -8.30
CA ASN A 366 -3.60 24.35 -8.17
C ASN A 366 -3.35 23.23 -7.16
N THR A 367 -4.07 23.24 -6.04
CA THR A 367 -3.94 22.17 -5.03
C THR A 367 -4.37 20.82 -5.58
N ALA A 368 -5.46 20.77 -6.35
CA ALA A 368 -5.91 19.55 -7.01
C ALA A 368 -4.90 19.05 -8.06
N VAL A 369 -4.36 19.95 -8.89
CA VAL A 369 -3.30 19.61 -9.86
C VAL A 369 -2.07 19.03 -9.17
N LEU A 370 -1.61 19.64 -8.08
CA LEU A 370 -0.44 19.15 -7.33
C LEU A 370 -0.71 17.84 -6.59
N ALA A 371 -1.93 17.64 -6.06
CA ALA A 371 -2.31 16.37 -5.45
C ALA A 371 -2.30 15.23 -6.48
N VAL A 372 -2.87 15.46 -7.68
CA VAL A 372 -2.84 14.49 -8.78
C VAL A 372 -1.40 14.25 -9.23
N ALA A 373 -0.60 15.30 -9.45
CA ALA A 373 0.78 15.17 -9.89
C ALA A 373 1.64 14.37 -8.90
N ASN A 374 1.45 14.59 -7.59
CA ASN A 374 2.16 13.86 -6.56
C ASN A 374 1.88 12.36 -6.58
N SER A 375 0.67 11.94 -6.96
CA SER A 375 0.27 10.53 -7.04
C SER A 375 0.32 9.96 -8.46
N LEU A 376 0.67 10.76 -9.48
CA LEU A 376 0.46 10.40 -10.88
C LEU A 376 1.36 9.24 -11.33
N ALA A 377 2.64 9.24 -10.92
CA ALA A 377 3.55 8.15 -11.27
C ALA A 377 3.08 6.80 -10.71
N PRO A 378 2.81 6.66 -9.39
CA PRO A 378 2.15 5.47 -8.83
C PRO A 378 0.88 5.06 -9.57
N LEU A 379 0.01 6.02 -9.87
CA LEU A 379 -1.26 5.76 -10.56
C LEU A 379 -1.04 5.19 -11.96
N VAL A 380 -0.13 5.77 -12.74
CA VAL A 380 0.21 5.30 -14.08
C VAL A 380 0.82 3.90 -14.04
N LEU A 381 1.72 3.63 -13.10
CA LEU A 381 2.33 2.30 -12.96
C LEU A 381 1.31 1.22 -12.59
N VAL A 382 0.38 1.52 -11.68
CA VAL A 382 -0.72 0.60 -11.32
C VAL A 382 -1.63 0.38 -12.52
N ILE A 383 -2.10 1.44 -13.18
CA ILE A 383 -2.95 1.29 -14.38
C ILE A 383 -2.24 0.47 -15.44
N ALA A 384 -0.96 0.74 -15.72
CA ALA A 384 -0.20 -0.01 -16.71
C ALA A 384 -0.10 -1.50 -16.35
N GLN A 385 0.30 -1.82 -15.12
CA GLN A 385 0.45 -3.21 -14.66
C GLN A 385 -0.86 -3.99 -14.80
N TYR A 386 -1.94 -3.46 -14.21
CA TYR A 386 -3.21 -4.17 -14.19
C TYR A 386 -3.93 -4.16 -15.53
N SER A 387 -3.67 -3.18 -16.43
CA SER A 387 -4.16 -3.25 -17.81
C SER A 387 -3.46 -4.36 -18.60
N VAL A 388 -2.13 -4.47 -18.46
CA VAL A 388 -1.37 -5.55 -19.08
C VAL A 388 -1.85 -6.88 -18.52
N PHE A 389 -1.98 -7.00 -17.20
CA PHE A 389 -2.43 -8.23 -16.55
C PHE A 389 -3.84 -8.64 -17.00
N ALA A 390 -4.77 -7.68 -17.14
CA ALA A 390 -6.11 -7.90 -17.67
C ALA A 390 -6.10 -8.42 -19.12
N VAL A 391 -5.23 -7.87 -19.97
CA VAL A 391 -5.16 -8.22 -21.40
C VAL A 391 -4.41 -9.53 -21.65
N SER A 392 -3.20 -9.69 -21.11
CA SER A 392 -2.31 -10.82 -21.43
C SER A 392 -2.40 -11.99 -20.45
N GLY A 393 -2.83 -11.76 -19.21
CA GLY A 393 -2.72 -12.74 -18.13
C GLY A 393 -1.36 -12.71 -17.45
N GLU A 394 -0.51 -11.77 -17.85
CA GLU A 394 0.86 -11.65 -17.36
C GLU A 394 1.14 -10.27 -16.78
N LEU A 395 2.06 -10.23 -15.82
CA LEU A 395 2.59 -8.99 -15.27
C LEU A 395 3.53 -8.31 -16.30
N ILE A 396 3.80 -7.02 -16.14
CA ILE A 396 4.82 -6.35 -16.95
C ILE A 396 6.19 -6.99 -16.66
N PRO A 397 6.93 -7.46 -17.69
CA PRO A 397 8.25 -8.07 -17.49
C PRO A 397 9.19 -7.15 -16.71
N GLY A 398 9.82 -7.69 -15.66
CA GLY A 398 10.73 -6.93 -14.79
C GLY A 398 10.04 -5.98 -13.80
N PHE A 399 8.71 -5.96 -13.73
CA PHE A 399 7.96 -5.22 -12.72
C PHE A 399 7.04 -6.17 -11.94
N GLY A 400 7.61 -6.74 -10.87
CA GLY A 400 6.94 -7.76 -10.05
C GLY A 400 5.68 -7.23 -9.35
N GLY A 401 4.69 -8.10 -9.18
CA GLY A 401 3.35 -7.69 -8.74
C GLY A 401 3.29 -7.11 -7.32
N ILE A 402 4.19 -7.53 -6.42
CA ILE A 402 4.26 -6.91 -5.09
C ILE A 402 4.59 -5.41 -5.15
N PHE A 403 5.41 -4.99 -6.12
CA PHE A 403 5.75 -3.57 -6.31
C PHE A 403 4.57 -2.77 -6.84
N SER A 404 3.68 -3.33 -7.64
CA SER A 404 2.44 -2.65 -8.02
C SER A 404 1.44 -2.60 -6.85
N ILE A 405 1.35 -3.65 -6.04
CA ILE A 405 0.43 -3.71 -4.89
C ILE A 405 0.76 -2.61 -3.87
N TRP A 406 2.04 -2.39 -3.56
CA TRP A 406 2.45 -1.35 -2.62
C TRP A 406 2.10 0.06 -3.09
N LEU A 407 1.84 0.28 -4.39
CA LEU A 407 1.46 1.59 -4.91
C LEU A 407 -0.01 1.96 -4.66
N PHE A 408 -0.91 0.99 -4.45
CA PHE A 408 -2.32 1.27 -4.14
C PHE A 408 -2.50 2.23 -2.95
N PRO A 409 -1.95 1.96 -1.75
CA PRO A 409 -2.06 2.89 -0.63
C PRO A 409 -1.29 4.19 -0.88
N VAL A 410 -0.14 4.12 -1.58
CA VAL A 410 0.72 5.28 -1.87
C VAL A 410 0.00 6.32 -2.72
N ILE A 411 -0.81 5.91 -3.72
CA ILE A 411 -1.60 6.83 -4.55
C ILE A 411 -2.46 7.76 -3.67
N VAL A 412 -3.21 7.17 -2.74
CA VAL A 412 -4.12 7.91 -1.85
C VAL A 412 -3.32 8.76 -0.86
N ILE A 413 -2.28 8.20 -0.25
CA ILE A 413 -1.42 8.89 0.73
C ILE A 413 -0.78 10.14 0.10
N LEU A 414 -0.22 10.04 -1.10
CA LEU A 414 0.46 11.17 -1.75
C LEU A 414 -0.51 12.29 -2.15
N ALA A 415 -1.71 11.94 -2.61
CA ALA A 415 -2.75 12.93 -2.91
C ALA A 415 -3.25 13.65 -1.63
N VAL A 416 -3.55 12.90 -0.57
CA VAL A 416 -4.06 13.46 0.71
C VAL A 416 -3.00 14.32 1.39
N THR A 417 -1.75 13.87 1.45
CA THR A 417 -0.65 14.61 2.09
C THR A 417 -0.37 15.95 1.40
N ALA A 418 -0.56 16.05 0.08
CA ALA A 418 -0.49 17.32 -0.65
C ALA A 418 -1.58 18.31 -0.21
N ILE A 419 -2.81 17.81 0.01
CA ILE A 419 -3.95 18.61 0.48
C ILE A 419 -3.72 19.07 1.93
N VAL A 420 -3.31 18.16 2.83
CA VAL A 420 -2.97 18.48 4.22
C VAL A 420 -1.88 19.56 4.25
N SER A 421 -0.82 19.36 3.45
CA SER A 421 0.29 20.30 3.33
C SER A 421 -0.17 21.70 2.95
N ARG A 422 -0.99 21.83 1.90
CA ARG A 422 -1.56 23.11 1.50
C ARG A 422 -2.38 23.76 2.61
N LYS A 423 -3.27 23.01 3.26
CA LYS A 423 -4.21 23.53 4.26
C LYS A 423 -3.49 24.07 5.50
N LEU A 424 -2.42 23.42 5.94
CA LEU A 424 -1.61 23.87 7.06
C LEU A 424 -0.72 25.04 6.69
N TYR A 425 -0.10 25.01 5.51
CA TYR A 425 0.70 26.14 5.04
C TYR A 425 -0.11 27.43 4.94
N ARG A 426 -1.35 27.38 4.44
CA ARG A 426 -2.23 28.55 4.39
C ARG A 426 -2.50 29.18 5.77
N ALA A 427 -2.51 28.37 6.84
CA ALA A 427 -2.74 28.85 8.20
C ALA A 427 -1.47 29.35 8.91
N THR A 428 -0.29 28.93 8.45
CA THR A 428 0.96 29.08 9.21
C THR A 428 2.10 29.72 8.47
N GLY A 429 2.03 29.80 7.13
CA GLY A 429 3.11 30.26 6.28
C GLY A 429 4.37 29.40 6.38
N ASN A 430 4.31 28.22 7.03
CA ASN A 430 5.46 27.40 7.35
C ASN A 430 5.30 26.01 6.70
N PRO A 431 6.10 25.65 5.68
CA PRO A 431 5.96 24.38 4.96
C PRO A 431 6.46 23.20 5.80
N TYR A 432 7.30 23.43 6.81
CA TYR A 432 7.90 22.36 7.60
C TYR A 432 6.88 21.65 8.50
N ILE A 433 5.87 22.36 9.03
CA ILE A 433 4.86 21.77 9.93
C ILE A 433 4.19 20.56 9.26
N ALA A 434 3.70 20.73 8.03
CA ALA A 434 3.09 19.63 7.31
C ALA A 434 4.11 18.59 6.82
N GLY A 435 5.34 19.00 6.49
CA GLY A 435 6.40 18.07 6.09
C GLY A 435 6.71 17.06 7.20
N PHE A 436 6.91 17.55 8.43
CA PHE A 436 7.13 16.69 9.59
C PHE A 436 5.88 15.89 9.98
N LEU A 437 4.69 16.50 9.95
CA LEU A 437 3.43 15.81 10.24
C LEU A 437 3.21 14.64 9.28
N ASN A 438 3.29 14.89 7.96
CA ASN A 438 3.07 13.87 6.95
C ASN A 438 4.13 12.77 7.05
N ALA A 439 5.42 13.10 7.25
CA ALA A 439 6.47 12.10 7.40
C ALA A 439 6.20 11.16 8.59
N ALA A 440 5.85 11.72 9.76
CA ALA A 440 5.59 10.94 10.96
C ALA A 440 4.33 10.07 10.83
N ILE A 441 3.23 10.63 10.30
CA ILE A 441 1.99 9.87 10.06
C ILE A 441 2.23 8.73 9.08
N VAL A 442 2.88 9.00 7.95
CA VAL A 442 3.12 7.96 6.93
C VAL A 442 4.07 6.90 7.46
N ALA A 443 5.13 7.27 8.18
CA ALA A 443 6.00 6.29 8.82
C ALA A 443 5.23 5.36 9.78
N LEU A 444 4.43 5.93 10.70
CA LEU A 444 3.64 5.15 11.67
C LEU A 444 2.60 4.26 10.99
N VAL A 445 1.88 4.78 9.99
CA VAL A 445 0.91 4.00 9.20
C VAL A 445 1.62 2.84 8.49
N SER A 446 2.74 3.10 7.80
CA SER A 446 3.44 2.06 7.05
C SER A 446 4.00 0.95 7.94
N VAL A 447 4.68 1.30 9.05
CA VAL A 447 5.30 0.29 9.93
C VAL A 447 4.27 -0.52 10.72
N SER A 448 3.10 0.06 11.00
CA SER A 448 2.02 -0.64 11.71
C SER A 448 1.35 -1.70 10.83
N ASN A 449 1.39 -1.54 9.50
CA ASN A 449 0.72 -2.44 8.55
C ASN A 449 1.66 -3.41 7.83
N SER A 450 2.91 -3.52 8.28
CA SER A 450 3.91 -4.35 7.61
C SER A 450 4.44 -5.46 8.51
N LEU A 451 4.83 -6.56 7.88
CA LEU A 451 5.54 -7.66 8.53
C LEU A 451 6.86 -7.15 9.12
N VAL A 452 7.20 -7.64 10.31
CA VAL A 452 8.48 -7.38 10.97
C VAL A 452 9.25 -8.69 11.02
N ILE A 453 10.52 -8.65 10.66
CA ILE A 453 11.41 -9.77 10.88
C ILE A 453 12.12 -9.61 12.21
N THR A 454 12.02 -10.67 13.00
CA THR A 454 12.72 -10.84 14.27
C THR A 454 13.82 -11.85 14.04
N TYR A 455 15.07 -11.41 14.22
CA TYR A 455 16.27 -12.25 14.12
C TYR A 455 16.60 -12.93 15.45
#